data_AF-U6KMU6-F1
#
_entry.id   AF-U6KMU6-F1
#
_cell.length_a   1.000
_cell.length_b   1.000
_cell.length_c   1.000
_cell.angle_alpha   90.00
_cell.angle_beta   90.00
_cell.angle_gamma   90.00
#
_symmetry.space_group_name_H-M   'P 1'
#
loop_
_entity.id
_entity.type
_entity.pdbx_description
1 polymer ?
#
loop_
_entity_poly.entity_id
_entity_poly.type
_entity_poly.pdbx_seq_one_letter_code
_entity_poly.pdbx_strand_id
1 'polypeptide(L)'
;MKHYIVPALADPTAEKIKAGLDALLSIDCSSSSSSSSSSSSSSSSSSSSRGNVIDETSLSLCIPLLVRSINERSSEIKRKAADIIGSFGLLCLQQQQQQQQQQQKQQQQQLLLPYLPQLLPPLQQALGDPIPAVRAAAARACGAVAAAVDEAELAGLLQWLLQTLSSSSSSVERSGAANALAELLLAWGPSRLQQLLPQLLQQAGDTAAAAGCREAAAAGIRRRRHNNHNYHQQQQQQQQQQQQQQQQGYCC
;
A
#
# COMPACT_ATOMS: atom_id res chain seq x y z
N MET A 1 5.85 18.90 0.06
CA MET A 1 6.31 17.81 -0.83
C MET A 1 7.58 18.18 -1.61
N LYS A 2 7.55 19.15 -2.54
CA LYS A 2 8.71 19.52 -3.37
C LYS A 2 9.97 19.96 -2.60
N HIS A 3 9.81 20.71 -1.50
CA HIS A 3 10.94 21.19 -0.67
C HIS A 3 11.75 20.07 0.03
N TYR A 4 11.19 18.88 0.21
CA TYR A 4 11.86 17.76 0.89
C TYR A 4 12.30 16.67 -0.10
N ILE A 5 11.55 16.48 -1.19
CA ILE A 5 11.84 15.45 -2.20
C ILE A 5 12.97 15.87 -3.14
N VAL A 6 12.96 17.12 -3.63
CA VAL A 6 13.99 17.58 -4.59
C VAL A 6 15.40 17.54 -4.00
N PRO A 7 15.63 17.92 -2.72
CA PRO A 7 16.94 17.77 -2.09
C PRO A 7 17.35 16.30 -1.87
N ALA A 8 16.40 15.40 -1.59
CA ALA A 8 16.68 13.98 -1.43
C ALA A 8 16.98 13.28 -2.77
N LEU A 9 16.46 13.81 -3.87
CA LEU A 9 16.81 13.39 -5.23
C LEU A 9 18.17 13.93 -5.67
N ALA A 10 18.52 15.15 -5.26
CA ALA A 10 19.80 15.79 -5.59
C ALA A 10 20.98 15.18 -4.82
N ASP A 11 20.82 14.92 -3.52
CA ASP A 11 21.85 14.30 -2.67
C ASP A 11 21.26 13.06 -1.96
N PRO A 12 21.60 11.85 -2.44
CA PRO A 12 21.00 10.61 -1.93
C PRO A 12 21.71 10.12 -0.67
N THR A 13 21.85 10.96 0.36
CA THR A 13 22.30 10.51 1.67
C THR A 13 21.12 9.87 2.42
N ALA A 14 21.41 8.84 3.23
CA ALA A 14 20.37 8.11 3.97
C ALA A 14 19.50 9.04 4.83
N GLU A 15 20.09 10.07 5.44
CA GLU A 15 19.39 11.09 6.23
C GLU A 15 18.39 11.91 5.39
N LYS A 16 18.80 12.38 4.20
CA LYS A 16 17.92 13.16 3.31
C LYS A 16 16.80 12.29 2.73
N ILE A 17 17.11 11.04 2.37
CA ILE A 17 16.10 10.07 1.92
C ILE A 17 15.09 9.82 3.04
N LYS A 18 15.54 9.54 4.26
CA LYS A 18 14.68 9.32 5.43
C LYS A 18 13.77 10.53 5.68
N ALA A 19 14.33 11.75 5.70
CA ALA A 19 13.56 12.98 5.87
C ALA A 19 12.52 13.17 4.75
N GLY A 20 12.86 12.84 3.50
CA GLY A 20 11.93 12.85 2.38
C GLY A 20 10.76 11.88 2.57
N LEU A 21 11.03 10.65 3.01
CA LEU A 21 10.00 9.64 3.29
C LEU A 21 9.14 9.99 4.51
N ASP A 22 9.72 10.55 5.57
CA ASP A 22 8.98 11.00 6.75
C ASP A 22 8.02 12.15 6.41
N ALA A 23 8.44 13.06 5.53
CA ALA A 23 7.57 14.09 4.99
C ALA A 23 6.42 13.51 4.15
N LEU A 24 6.64 12.40 3.44
CA LEU A 24 5.59 11.70 2.69
C LEU A 24 4.57 11.02 3.62
N LEU A 25 5.05 10.28 4.62
CA LEU A 25 4.20 9.59 5.60
C LEU A 25 3.36 10.58 6.44
N SER A 26 3.91 11.74 6.76
CA SER A 26 3.21 12.76 7.56
C SER A 26 2.01 13.37 6.83
N ILE A 27 1.97 13.31 5.49
CA ILE A 27 0.85 13.82 4.69
C ILE A 27 -0.42 12.97 4.88
N ASP A 28 -0.29 11.67 5.14
CA ASP A 28 -1.43 10.77 5.41
C ASP A 28 -2.03 10.98 6.82
N CYS A 29 -1.24 11.51 7.77
CA CYS A 29 -1.66 11.69 9.17
C CYS A 29 -2.56 12.92 9.43
N SER A 30 -2.82 13.77 8.43
CA SER A 30 -3.62 14.99 8.64
C SER A 30 -5.13 14.74 8.77
N SER A 31 -5.58 13.48 8.76
CA SER A 31 -6.99 13.10 8.93
C SER A 31 -7.34 12.63 10.35
N SER A 32 -6.42 12.65 11.32
CA SER A 32 -6.71 12.13 12.67
C SER A 32 -5.88 12.78 13.77
N SER A 33 -6.13 14.07 14.03
CA SER A 33 -5.92 14.64 15.38
C SER A 33 -6.55 16.02 15.47
N SER A 34 -7.82 16.08 15.89
CA SER A 34 -8.41 17.24 16.55
C SER A 34 -8.41 17.02 18.05
N SER A 35 -7.43 17.61 18.74
CA SER A 35 -7.59 18.13 20.11
C SER A 35 -6.45 19.12 20.43
N SER A 36 -6.85 20.39 20.48
CA SER A 36 -6.26 21.64 21.02
C SER A 36 -5.11 21.53 22.05
N SER A 37 -4.15 22.47 22.17
CA SER A 37 -4.33 23.94 22.32
C SER A 37 -3.03 24.76 22.12
N SER A 38 -3.15 25.92 21.43
CA SER A 38 -2.50 27.26 21.59
C SER A 38 -0.96 27.39 21.77
N SER A 39 -0.21 28.33 21.16
CA SER A 39 -0.49 29.73 20.77
C SER A 39 0.57 30.36 19.81
N SER A 40 0.07 31.28 18.97
CA SER A 40 0.68 32.51 18.38
C SER A 40 1.74 32.50 17.26
N SER A 41 1.32 33.09 16.12
CA SER A 41 2.03 33.97 15.15
C SER A 41 3.09 33.33 14.24
N SER A 42 3.01 33.34 12.89
CA SER A 42 2.78 34.49 11.99
C SER A 42 2.23 34.05 10.63
N SER A 43 1.48 34.96 10.00
CA SER A 43 0.90 34.91 8.65
C SER A 43 1.91 34.80 7.51
N SER A 44 1.68 33.90 6.56
CA SER A 44 1.43 34.22 5.13
C SER A 44 1.31 32.95 4.26
N SER A 45 0.30 32.99 3.38
CA SER A 45 0.18 32.27 2.11
C SER A 45 -0.56 30.92 2.09
N SER A 46 -1.75 31.03 1.50
CA SER A 46 -2.43 30.03 0.66
C SER A 46 -3.38 29.06 1.34
N SER A 47 -4.55 29.61 1.63
CA SER A 47 -5.85 28.95 1.60
C SER A 47 -5.97 27.92 0.47
N SER A 48 -6.10 26.64 0.84
CA SER A 48 -6.83 25.62 0.08
C SER A 48 -6.94 24.37 0.95
N SER A 49 -8.02 24.26 1.71
CA SER A 49 -8.53 22.96 2.12
C SER A 49 -8.99 22.23 0.85
N ARG A 50 -8.07 21.56 0.17
CA ARG A 50 -8.38 20.67 -0.95
C ARG A 50 -8.01 19.28 -0.49
N GLY A 51 -8.96 18.34 -0.59
CA GLY A 51 -8.68 16.93 -0.38
C GLY A 51 -7.41 16.55 -1.13
N ASN A 52 -6.57 15.72 -0.50
CA ASN A 52 -5.29 15.27 -1.03
C ASN A 52 -5.50 14.49 -2.34
N VAL A 53 -5.72 15.20 -3.44
CA VAL A 53 -5.59 14.65 -4.79
C VAL A 53 -4.09 14.53 -5.00
N ILE A 54 -3.55 13.34 -4.78
CA ILE A 54 -2.23 13.03 -5.28
C ILE A 54 -2.35 13.07 -6.80
N ASP A 55 -1.78 14.10 -7.41
CA ASP A 55 -1.72 14.26 -8.85
C ASP A 55 -0.64 13.36 -9.46
N GLU A 56 -0.82 13.02 -10.74
CA GLU A 56 0.13 12.20 -11.53
C GLU A 56 1.57 12.77 -11.48
N THR A 57 1.72 14.10 -11.41
CA THR A 57 3.04 14.75 -11.38
C THR A 57 3.74 14.54 -10.03
N SER A 58 2.98 14.57 -8.93
CA SER A 58 3.46 14.26 -7.59
C SER A 58 3.88 12.78 -7.46
N LEU A 59 3.13 11.85 -8.06
CA LEU A 59 3.53 10.44 -8.12
C LEU A 59 4.85 10.28 -8.89
N SER A 60 4.94 10.85 -10.10
CA SER A 60 6.14 10.82 -10.94
C SER A 60 7.40 11.26 -10.20
N LEU A 61 7.30 12.30 -9.34
CA LEU A 61 8.41 12.78 -8.52
C LEU A 61 8.77 11.82 -7.37
N CYS A 62 7.80 11.07 -6.84
CA CYS A 62 8.01 10.14 -5.74
C CYS A 62 8.60 8.80 -6.20
N ILE A 63 8.27 8.32 -7.40
CA ILE A 63 8.70 6.98 -7.88
C ILE A 63 10.22 6.80 -7.85
N PRO A 64 11.05 7.71 -8.40
CA PRO A 64 12.51 7.53 -8.37
C PRO A 64 13.06 7.49 -6.94
N LEU A 65 12.50 8.30 -6.04
CA LEU A 65 12.87 8.30 -4.63
C LEU A 65 12.52 6.98 -3.96
N LEU A 66 11.33 6.42 -4.22
CA LEU A 66 10.86 5.17 -3.62
C LEU A 66 11.66 3.96 -4.11
N VAL A 67 11.91 3.88 -5.43
CA VAL A 67 12.76 2.84 -6.04
C VAL A 67 14.17 2.88 -5.44
N ARG A 68 14.73 4.08 -5.27
CA ARG A 68 16.04 4.28 -4.62
C ARG A 68 16.00 3.85 -3.16
N SER A 69 14.94 4.23 -2.44
CA SER A 69 14.78 3.98 -1.00
C SER A 69 14.67 2.50 -0.66
N ILE A 70 13.99 1.70 -1.49
CA ILE A 70 13.92 0.24 -1.32
C ILE A 70 15.29 -0.43 -1.47
N ASN A 71 16.18 0.17 -2.27
CA ASN A 71 17.53 -0.32 -2.50
C ASN A 71 18.56 0.21 -1.48
N GLU A 72 18.14 1.05 -0.52
CA GLU A 72 19.03 1.61 0.50
C GLU A 72 19.43 0.57 1.55
N ARG A 73 20.59 0.70 2.20
CA ARG A 73 21.06 -0.25 3.22
C ARG A 73 20.21 -0.24 4.49
N SER A 74 19.60 0.89 4.82
CA SER A 74 18.79 1.04 6.03
C SER A 74 17.44 0.33 5.90
N SER A 75 17.23 -0.69 6.75
CA SER A 75 15.97 -1.44 6.80
C SER A 75 14.76 -0.57 7.18
N GLU A 76 14.98 0.50 7.95
CA GLU A 76 13.93 1.47 8.27
C GLU A 76 13.45 2.19 7.00
N ILE A 77 14.39 2.65 6.17
CA ILE A 77 14.10 3.36 4.91
C ILE A 77 13.37 2.43 3.93
N LYS A 78 13.85 1.19 3.77
CA LYS A 78 13.18 0.19 2.92
C LYS A 78 11.74 -0.06 3.33
N ARG A 79 11.52 -0.26 4.64
CA ARG A 79 10.19 -0.50 5.20
C ARG A 79 9.27 0.69 4.93
N LYS A 80 9.72 1.92 5.23
CA LYS A 80 8.94 3.15 4.99
C LYS A 80 8.57 3.30 3.52
N ALA A 81 9.52 3.05 2.61
CA ALA A 81 9.27 3.13 1.18
C ALA A 81 8.23 2.10 0.72
N ALA A 82 8.33 0.84 1.18
CA ALA A 82 7.32 -0.18 0.91
C ALA A 82 5.94 0.20 1.45
N ASP A 83 5.87 0.71 2.70
CA ASP A 83 4.61 1.17 3.29
C ASP A 83 3.98 2.32 2.46
N ILE A 84 4.77 3.29 1.98
CA ILE A 84 4.28 4.39 1.11
C ILE A 84 3.75 3.87 -0.24
N ILE A 85 4.44 2.92 -0.88
CA ILE A 85 3.93 2.32 -2.13
C ILE A 85 2.60 1.60 -1.88
N GLY A 86 2.47 0.93 -0.73
CA GLY A 86 1.20 0.34 -0.29
C GLY A 86 0.10 1.38 -0.14
N SER A 87 0.39 2.52 0.50
CA SER A 87 -0.55 3.65 0.60
C SER A 87 -1.02 4.13 -0.78
N PHE A 88 -0.11 4.26 -1.76
CA PHE A 88 -0.49 4.65 -3.12
C PHE A 88 -1.45 3.66 -3.79
N GLY A 89 -1.23 2.35 -3.60
CA GLY A 89 -2.17 1.33 -4.07
C GLY A 89 -3.58 1.51 -3.47
N LEU A 90 -3.67 1.71 -2.16
CA LEU A 90 -4.95 1.92 -1.48
C LEU A 90 -5.67 3.20 -1.92
N LEU A 91 -4.92 4.28 -2.14
CA LEU A 91 -5.47 5.55 -2.62
C LEU A 91 -6.02 5.42 -4.06
N CYS A 92 -5.33 4.68 -4.92
CA CYS A 92 -5.82 4.39 -6.27
C CYS A 92 -7.13 3.59 -6.22
N LEU A 93 -7.21 2.57 -5.36
CA LEU A 93 -8.43 1.80 -5.14
C LEU A 93 -9.59 2.68 -4.63
N GLN A 94 -9.32 3.58 -3.68
CA GLN A 94 -10.34 4.47 -3.13
C GLN A 94 -10.89 5.42 -4.20
N GLN A 95 -10.04 5.99 -5.04
CA GLN A 95 -10.48 6.85 -6.16
C GLN A 95 -11.36 6.07 -7.16
N GLN A 96 -11.01 4.82 -7.46
CA GLN A 96 -11.79 3.95 -8.33
C GLN A 96 -13.22 3.72 -7.78
N GLN A 97 -13.37 3.57 -6.45
CA GLN A 97 -14.67 3.37 -5.81
C GLN A 97 -15.52 4.65 -5.79
N GLN A 98 -14.92 5.82 -5.54
CA GLN A 98 -15.65 7.09 -5.50
C GLN A 98 -16.22 7.48 -6.87
N GLN A 99 -15.54 7.12 -7.96
CA GLN A 99 -16.00 7.42 -9.32
C GLN A 99 -17.20 6.57 -9.78
N GLN A 100 -17.59 5.50 -9.05
CA GLN A 100 -18.78 4.72 -9.40
C GLN A 100 -20.10 5.48 -9.19
N GLN A 101 -20.10 6.61 -8.47
CA GLN A 101 -21.30 7.44 -8.27
C GLN A 101 -21.54 8.46 -9.39
N GLN A 102 -20.60 8.65 -10.32
CA GLN A 102 -20.77 9.55 -11.47
C GLN A 102 -20.64 8.75 -12.78
N GLN A 103 -21.59 8.91 -13.71
CA GLN A 103 -21.68 8.16 -14.98
C GLN A 103 -20.48 8.33 -15.95
N GLN A 104 -19.39 8.97 -15.56
CA GLN A 104 -18.17 9.11 -16.36
C GLN A 104 -17.19 7.97 -16.10
N LYS A 105 -17.50 6.80 -16.66
CA LYS A 105 -16.68 5.58 -16.62
C LYS A 105 -15.48 5.61 -17.60
N GLN A 106 -15.24 6.71 -18.31
CA GLN A 106 -14.42 6.69 -19.54
C GLN A 106 -12.92 6.95 -19.36
N GLN A 107 -12.43 7.37 -18.20
CA GLN A 107 -10.98 7.43 -17.97
C GLN A 107 -10.64 6.94 -16.56
N GLN A 108 -10.67 5.61 -16.41
CA GLN A 108 -9.97 4.95 -15.32
C GLN A 108 -8.47 5.14 -15.57
N GLN A 109 -7.94 6.33 -15.25
CA GLN A 109 -6.50 6.57 -15.24
C GLN A 109 -5.94 5.75 -14.07
N GLN A 110 -5.51 4.53 -14.35
CA GLN A 110 -4.76 3.73 -13.40
C GLN A 110 -3.41 4.43 -13.18
N LEU A 111 -3.39 5.43 -12.28
CA LEU A 111 -2.24 6.30 -12.02
C LEU A 111 -0.97 5.52 -11.71
N LEU A 112 -1.11 4.30 -11.18
CA LEU A 112 -0.01 3.43 -10.82
C LEU A 112 0.55 2.60 -12.00
N LEU A 113 -0.27 2.32 -13.01
CA LEU A 113 0.06 1.44 -14.14
C LEU A 113 1.38 1.80 -14.86
N PRO A 114 1.64 3.06 -15.26
CA PRO A 114 2.90 3.41 -15.93
C PRO A 114 4.14 3.23 -15.06
N TYR A 115 3.97 3.14 -13.74
CA TYR A 115 5.07 3.03 -12.77
C TYR A 115 5.29 1.59 -12.28
N LEU A 116 4.36 0.66 -12.52
CA LEU A 116 4.49 -0.74 -12.09
C LEU A 116 5.81 -1.41 -12.52
N PRO A 117 6.29 -1.27 -13.78
CA PRO A 117 7.53 -1.91 -14.19
C PRO A 117 8.76 -1.45 -13.40
N GLN A 118 8.72 -0.24 -12.83
CA GLN A 118 9.78 0.32 -12.01
C GLN A 118 9.64 -0.05 -10.52
N LEU A 119 8.41 -0.23 -10.04
CA LEU A 119 8.11 -0.51 -8.63
C LEU A 119 8.12 -1.99 -8.26
N LEU A 120 7.66 -2.87 -9.16
CA LEU A 120 7.53 -4.30 -8.88
C LEU A 120 8.88 -4.99 -8.62
N PRO A 121 9.96 -4.76 -9.40
CA PRO A 121 11.23 -5.44 -9.14
C PRO A 121 11.87 -5.08 -7.78
N PRO A 122 11.93 -3.80 -7.35
CA PRO A 122 12.38 -3.46 -6.00
C PRO A 122 11.50 -4.07 -4.90
N LEU A 123 10.17 -4.05 -5.07
CA LEU A 123 9.26 -4.67 -4.10
C LEU A 123 9.50 -6.19 -4.00
N GLN A 124 9.71 -6.85 -5.13
CA GLN A 124 10.04 -8.27 -5.19
C GLN A 124 11.35 -8.58 -4.45
N GLN A 125 12.38 -7.75 -4.61
CA GLN A 125 13.62 -7.87 -3.84
C GLN A 125 13.39 -7.69 -2.33
N ALA A 126 12.52 -6.75 -1.94
CA ALA A 126 12.18 -6.51 -0.54
C ALA A 126 11.42 -7.69 0.12
N LEU A 127 10.78 -8.57 -0.66
CA LEU A 127 10.20 -9.83 -0.15
C LEU A 127 11.28 -10.82 0.31
N GLY A 128 12.50 -10.73 -0.23
CA GLY A 128 13.65 -11.53 0.18
C GLY A 128 14.51 -10.87 1.27
N ASP A 129 14.10 -9.72 1.83
CA ASP A 129 14.93 -8.99 2.79
C ASP A 129 15.15 -9.77 4.10
N PRO A 130 16.36 -9.77 4.69
CA PRO A 130 16.62 -10.48 5.95
C PRO A 130 15.75 -9.97 7.11
N ILE A 131 15.34 -8.70 7.09
CA ILE A 131 14.55 -8.09 8.16
C ILE A 131 13.06 -8.42 7.98
N PRO A 132 12.43 -9.11 8.95
CA PRO A 132 11.02 -9.50 8.84
C PRO A 132 10.05 -8.34 8.63
N ALA A 133 10.34 -7.19 9.25
CA ALA A 133 9.50 -6.00 9.11
C ALA A 133 9.46 -5.44 7.68
N VAL A 134 10.59 -5.52 6.95
CA VAL A 134 10.67 -5.08 5.54
C VAL A 134 9.88 -6.05 4.66
N ARG A 135 10.04 -7.37 4.85
CA ARG A 135 9.27 -8.38 4.12
C ARG A 135 7.77 -8.22 4.31
N ALA A 136 7.34 -8.00 5.55
CA ALA A 136 5.93 -7.81 5.87
C ALA A 136 5.36 -6.53 5.24
N ALA A 137 6.14 -5.45 5.19
CA ALA A 137 5.74 -4.21 4.53
C ALA A 137 5.66 -4.39 3.00
N ALA A 138 6.65 -5.03 2.38
CA ALA A 138 6.66 -5.32 0.94
C ALA A 138 5.48 -6.20 0.52
N ALA A 139 5.16 -7.25 1.27
CA ALA A 139 4.00 -8.10 0.99
C ALA A 139 2.67 -7.34 1.06
N ARG A 140 2.50 -6.46 2.06
CA ARG A 140 1.34 -5.57 2.13
C ARG A 140 1.26 -4.62 0.94
N ALA A 141 2.40 -4.05 0.55
CA ALA A 141 2.47 -3.17 -0.60
C ALA A 141 2.04 -3.91 -1.87
N CYS A 142 2.52 -5.14 -2.09
CA CYS A 142 2.09 -5.98 -3.21
C CYS A 142 0.57 -6.23 -3.20
N GLY A 143 -0.03 -6.54 -2.06
CA GLY A 143 -1.49 -6.71 -1.95
C GLY A 143 -2.28 -5.43 -2.23
N ALA A 144 -1.82 -4.29 -1.72
CA ALA A 144 -2.46 -3.00 -1.96
C ALA A 144 -2.37 -2.58 -3.44
N VAL A 145 -1.22 -2.84 -4.08
CA VAL A 145 -1.04 -2.65 -5.52
C VAL A 145 -1.96 -3.59 -6.30
N ALA A 146 -2.04 -4.88 -5.91
CA ALA A 146 -2.91 -5.87 -6.55
C ALA A 146 -4.41 -5.58 -6.43
N ALA A 147 -4.82 -4.78 -5.45
CA ALA A 147 -6.19 -4.30 -5.36
C ALA A 147 -6.47 -3.14 -6.34
N ALA A 148 -5.43 -2.39 -6.73
CA ALA A 148 -5.56 -1.19 -7.54
C ALA A 148 -5.40 -1.43 -9.05
N VAL A 149 -4.81 -2.56 -9.44
CA VAL A 149 -4.47 -2.89 -10.84
C VAL A 149 -5.03 -4.25 -11.21
N ASP A 150 -5.20 -4.48 -12.52
CA ASP A 150 -5.72 -5.75 -13.02
C ASP A 150 -4.72 -6.90 -12.84
N GLU A 151 -5.24 -8.13 -12.66
CA GLU A 151 -4.42 -9.34 -12.45
C GLU A 151 -3.44 -9.59 -13.59
N ALA A 152 -3.79 -9.21 -14.83
CA ALA A 152 -2.95 -9.38 -16.02
C ALA A 152 -1.60 -8.66 -15.89
N GLU A 153 -1.60 -7.47 -15.30
CA GLU A 153 -0.39 -6.65 -15.08
C GLU A 153 0.53 -7.25 -14.01
N LEU A 154 0.00 -8.13 -13.16
CA LEU A 154 0.73 -8.81 -12.09
C LEU A 154 1.05 -10.28 -12.42
N ALA A 155 0.75 -10.75 -13.64
CA ALA A 155 0.99 -12.13 -14.04
C ALA A 155 2.46 -12.55 -13.86
N GLY A 156 3.41 -11.67 -14.17
CA GLY A 156 4.84 -11.92 -13.97
C GLY A 156 5.23 -12.07 -12.50
N LEU A 157 4.68 -11.22 -11.63
CA LEU A 157 4.89 -11.32 -10.18
C LEU A 157 4.27 -12.61 -9.64
N LEU A 158 3.04 -12.93 -10.02
CA LEU A 158 2.35 -14.15 -9.60
C LEU A 158 3.13 -15.40 -9.98
N GLN A 159 3.63 -15.47 -11.22
CA GLN A 159 4.44 -16.59 -11.69
C GLN A 159 5.72 -16.73 -10.84
N TRP A 160 6.41 -15.63 -10.56
CA TRP A 160 7.60 -15.64 -9.72
C TRP A 160 7.30 -16.11 -8.29
N LEU A 161 6.18 -15.68 -7.70
CA LEU A 161 5.76 -16.10 -6.35
C LEU A 161 5.52 -17.61 -6.31
N LEU A 162 4.78 -18.15 -7.27
CA LEU A 162 4.49 -19.60 -7.35
C LEU A 162 5.74 -20.43 -7.59
N GLN A 163 6.68 -19.95 -8.42
CA GLN A 163 7.97 -20.60 -8.63
C GLN A 163 8.81 -20.60 -7.35
N THR A 164 8.89 -19.45 -6.67
CA THR A 164 9.66 -19.30 -5.43
C THR A 164 9.13 -20.20 -4.31
N LEU A 165 7.81 -20.44 -4.27
CA LEU A 165 7.21 -21.39 -3.34
C LEU A 165 7.56 -22.86 -3.63
N SER A 166 7.79 -23.19 -4.90
CA SER A 166 8.07 -24.56 -5.35
C SER A 166 9.57 -24.87 -5.41
N SER A 167 10.43 -23.86 -5.43
CA SER A 167 11.87 -24.01 -5.56
C SER A 167 12.56 -24.25 -4.21
N SER A 168 13.79 -24.75 -4.28
CA SER A 168 14.72 -24.84 -3.14
C SER A 168 15.33 -23.47 -2.75
N SER A 169 14.58 -22.38 -2.89
CA SER A 169 14.99 -21.04 -2.48
C SER A 169 15.23 -20.95 -0.97
N SER A 170 15.75 -19.83 -0.46
CA SER A 170 15.93 -19.70 0.98
C SER A 170 14.59 -19.76 1.72
N SER A 171 14.60 -20.21 2.99
CA SER A 171 13.38 -20.19 3.81
C SER A 171 12.81 -18.77 3.99
N VAL A 172 13.68 -17.76 3.90
CA VAL A 172 13.32 -16.34 4.00
C VAL A 172 12.53 -15.90 2.77
N GLU A 173 13.06 -16.18 1.57
CA GLU A 173 12.37 -15.86 0.30
C GLU A 173 11.06 -16.62 0.15
N ARG A 174 11.03 -17.91 0.53
CA ARG A 174 9.78 -18.69 0.52
C ARG A 174 8.71 -18.09 1.41
N SER A 175 9.07 -17.69 2.63
CA SER A 175 8.14 -17.04 3.56
C SER A 175 7.66 -15.68 3.04
N GLY A 176 8.55 -14.88 2.46
CA GLY A 176 8.21 -13.61 1.83
C GLY A 176 7.24 -13.78 0.65
N ALA A 177 7.53 -14.73 -0.23
CA ALA A 177 6.68 -15.06 -1.38
C ALA A 177 5.32 -15.61 -0.93
N ALA A 178 5.27 -16.48 0.08
CA ALA A 178 4.01 -16.97 0.64
C ALA A 178 3.13 -15.84 1.18
N ASN A 179 3.75 -14.87 1.87
CA ASN A 179 3.04 -13.73 2.43
C ASN A 179 2.56 -12.76 1.37
N ALA A 180 3.36 -12.46 0.35
CA ALA A 180 2.93 -11.66 -0.78
C ALA A 180 1.78 -12.35 -1.54
N LEU A 181 1.87 -13.66 -1.77
CA LEU A 181 0.81 -14.40 -2.44
C LEU A 181 -0.50 -14.38 -1.64
N ALA A 182 -0.44 -14.51 -0.31
CA ALA A 182 -1.61 -14.37 0.55
C ALA A 182 -2.26 -12.98 0.41
N GLU A 183 -1.47 -11.91 0.39
CA GLU A 183 -1.95 -10.53 0.22
C GLU A 183 -2.55 -10.29 -1.17
N LEU A 184 -1.98 -10.85 -2.25
CA LEU A 184 -2.54 -10.82 -3.61
C LEU A 184 -3.90 -11.53 -3.69
N LEU A 185 -3.99 -12.74 -3.14
CA LEU A 185 -5.22 -13.53 -3.11
C LEU A 185 -6.31 -12.84 -2.27
N LEU A 186 -5.92 -12.12 -1.22
CA LEU A 186 -6.85 -11.31 -0.43
C LEU A 186 -7.43 -10.15 -1.24
N ALA A 187 -6.63 -9.53 -2.11
CA ALA A 187 -7.04 -8.45 -2.99
C ALA A 187 -8.01 -8.93 -4.10
N TRP A 188 -7.66 -10.02 -4.80
CA TRP A 188 -8.49 -10.55 -5.90
C TRP A 188 -9.74 -11.30 -5.43
N GLY A 189 -9.76 -11.77 -4.19
CA GLY A 189 -10.94 -12.36 -3.56
C GLY A 189 -11.04 -13.89 -3.66
N PRO A 190 -12.12 -14.45 -3.08
CA PRO A 190 -12.23 -15.89 -2.82
C PRO A 190 -12.35 -16.74 -4.08
N SER A 191 -12.95 -16.22 -5.15
CA SER A 191 -13.12 -16.95 -6.41
C SER A 191 -11.77 -17.30 -7.04
N ARG A 192 -10.83 -16.35 -7.04
CA ARG A 192 -9.48 -16.58 -7.57
C ARG A 192 -8.67 -17.51 -6.67
N LEU A 193 -8.83 -17.41 -5.35
CA LEU A 193 -8.28 -18.38 -4.41
C LEU A 193 -8.77 -19.81 -4.73
N GLN A 194 -10.07 -20.02 -4.97
CA GLN A 194 -10.60 -21.34 -5.32
C GLN A 194 -9.98 -21.91 -6.60
N GLN A 195 -9.68 -21.05 -7.59
CA GLN A 195 -9.02 -21.45 -8.82
C GLN A 195 -7.53 -21.80 -8.63
N LEU A 196 -6.82 -21.10 -7.75
CA LEU A 196 -5.41 -21.37 -7.45
C LEU A 196 -5.20 -22.44 -6.37
N LEU A 197 -6.24 -22.77 -5.60
CA LEU A 197 -6.18 -23.71 -4.49
C LEU A 197 -5.59 -25.08 -4.89
N PRO A 198 -5.97 -25.71 -6.02
CA PRO A 198 -5.42 -27.01 -6.40
C PRO A 198 -3.91 -26.96 -6.62
N GLN A 199 -3.42 -25.89 -7.27
CA GLN A 199 -1.99 -25.68 -7.50
C GLN A 199 -1.24 -25.43 -6.18
N LEU A 200 -1.82 -24.63 -5.29
CA LEU A 200 -1.23 -24.36 -3.98
C LEU A 200 -1.18 -25.60 -3.08
N LEU A 201 -2.20 -26.45 -3.13
CA LEU A 201 -2.24 -27.71 -2.38
C LEU A 201 -1.20 -28.69 -2.91
N GLN A 202 -1.00 -28.76 -4.22
CA GLN A 202 0.06 -29.56 -4.84
C GLN A 202 1.43 -29.08 -4.36
N GLN A 203 1.67 -27.77 -4.35
CA GLN A 203 2.92 -27.17 -3.86
C GLN A 203 3.13 -27.34 -2.35
N ALA A 204 2.06 -27.35 -1.56
CA ALA A 204 2.13 -27.51 -0.11
C ALA A 204 2.33 -28.96 0.35
N GLY A 205 2.03 -29.94 -0.51
CA GLY A 205 2.28 -31.37 -0.28
C GLY A 205 3.78 -31.72 -0.26
N ASP A 206 4.60 -30.93 -0.93
CA ASP A 206 6.06 -31.04 -0.90
C ASP A 206 6.59 -30.43 0.41
N THR A 207 6.87 -31.33 1.35
CA THR A 207 7.07 -31.15 2.81
C THR A 207 7.99 -30.02 3.34
N ALA A 208 8.66 -29.23 2.49
CA ALA A 208 9.47 -28.07 2.90
C ALA A 208 8.75 -26.71 2.79
N ALA A 209 7.65 -26.61 2.02
CA ALA A 209 6.95 -25.34 1.75
C ALA A 209 5.87 -24.99 2.80
N ALA A 210 5.39 -25.96 3.56
CA ALA A 210 4.15 -25.84 4.33
C ALA A 210 4.19 -24.94 5.58
N ALA A 211 5.36 -24.74 6.20
CA ALA A 211 5.45 -23.96 7.45
C ALA A 211 5.27 -22.45 7.21
N GLY A 212 5.94 -21.90 6.19
CA GLY A 212 5.88 -20.46 5.88
C GLY A 212 4.51 -20.02 5.34
N CYS A 213 3.83 -20.88 4.57
CA CYS A 213 2.52 -20.57 3.99
C CYS A 213 1.39 -20.47 5.03
N ARG A 214 1.43 -21.28 6.09
CA ARG A 214 0.35 -21.32 7.10
C ARG A 214 0.31 -20.06 7.96
N GLU A 215 1.47 -19.59 8.42
CA GLU A 215 1.55 -18.39 9.25
C GLU A 215 1.24 -17.13 8.44
N ALA A 216 1.75 -17.04 7.21
CA ALA A 216 1.51 -15.94 6.29
C ALA A 216 0.03 -15.76 5.95
N ALA A 217 -0.66 -16.86 5.58
CA ALA A 217 -2.10 -16.83 5.32
C ALA A 217 -2.91 -16.43 6.56
N ALA A 218 -2.55 -16.94 7.75
CA ALA A 218 -3.22 -16.58 8.99
C ALA A 218 -3.04 -15.09 9.35
N ALA A 219 -1.84 -14.53 9.11
CA ALA A 219 -1.54 -13.12 9.34
C ALA A 219 -2.37 -12.21 8.41
N GLY A 220 -2.48 -12.54 7.13
CA GLY A 220 -3.30 -11.81 6.16
C GLY A 220 -4.79 -11.83 6.52
N ILE A 221 -5.34 -13.01 6.87
CA ILE A 221 -6.76 -13.14 7.29
C ILE A 221 -7.04 -12.31 8.55
N ARG A 222 -6.14 -12.31 9.53
CA ARG A 222 -6.28 -11.52 10.76
C ARG A 222 -6.34 -10.01 10.45
N ARG A 223 -5.54 -9.54 9.49
CA ARG A 223 -5.52 -8.12 9.07
C ARG A 223 -6.79 -7.71 8.33
N ARG A 224 -7.32 -8.53 7.43
CA ARG A 224 -8.59 -8.22 6.73
C ARG A 224 -9.73 -8.02 7.71
N ARG A 225 -9.81 -8.86 8.75
CA ARG A 225 -10.81 -8.70 9.81
C ARG A 225 -10.68 -7.35 10.52
N HIS A 226 -9.45 -6.92 10.81
CA HIS A 226 -9.21 -5.66 11.48
C HIS A 226 -9.52 -4.44 10.59
N ASN A 227 -9.08 -4.46 9.32
CA ASN A 227 -9.37 -3.37 8.36
C ASN A 227 -10.85 -3.26 8.04
N ASN A 228 -11.56 -4.38 7.86
CA ASN A 228 -12.99 -4.35 7.56
C ASN A 228 -13.81 -3.85 8.77
N HIS A 229 -13.38 -4.20 9.99
CA HIS A 229 -14.03 -3.70 11.22
C HIS A 229 -13.88 -2.17 11.37
N ASN A 230 -12.68 -1.64 11.10
CA ASN A 230 -12.45 -0.19 11.08
C ASN A 230 -13.27 0.51 10.00
N TYR A 231 -13.36 -0.08 8.80
CA TYR A 231 -14.14 0.49 7.70
C TYR A 231 -15.65 0.59 8.03
N HIS A 232 -16.22 -0.47 8.59
CA HIS A 232 -17.62 -0.46 9.05
C HIS A 232 -17.87 0.54 10.19
N GLN A 233 -16.94 0.65 11.15
CA GLN A 233 -17.03 1.67 12.20
C GLN A 233 -17.00 3.09 11.62
N GLN A 234 -16.11 3.34 10.67
CA GLN A 234 -15.96 4.66 10.05
C GLN A 234 -17.20 5.06 9.24
N GLN A 235 -17.81 4.11 8.52
CA GLN A 235 -19.08 4.34 7.83
C GLN A 235 -20.24 4.64 8.79
N GLN A 236 -20.32 3.92 9.92
CA GLN A 236 -21.35 4.19 10.93
C GLN A 236 -21.16 5.58 11.57
N GLN A 237 -19.93 5.98 11.86
CA GLN A 237 -19.65 7.33 12.39
C GLN A 237 -20.01 8.43 11.39
N GLN A 238 -19.72 8.25 10.10
CA GLN A 238 -20.11 9.21 9.06
C GLN A 238 -21.63 9.32 8.92
N GLN A 239 -22.37 8.20 8.98
CA GLN A 239 -23.84 8.24 8.97
C GLN A 239 -24.41 8.94 10.20
N GLN A 240 -23.85 8.69 11.39
CA GLN A 240 -24.28 9.38 12.61
C GLN A 240 -24.00 10.88 12.55
N GLN A 241 -22.85 11.30 12.02
CA GLN A 241 -22.54 12.73 11.83
C GLN A 241 -23.47 13.39 10.81
N GLN A 242 -23.81 12.72 9.70
CA GLN A 242 -24.80 13.24 8.75
C GLN A 242 -26.19 13.39 9.37
N GLN A 243 -26.63 12.41 10.18
CA GLN A 243 -27.91 12.51 10.90
C GLN A 243 -27.93 13.66 11.91
N GLN A 244 -26.82 13.89 12.63
CA GLN A 244 -26.70 15.01 13.57
C GLN A 244 -26.71 16.37 12.85
N GLN A 245 -26.02 16.48 11.71
CA GLN A 245 -26.04 17.72 10.90
C GLN A 245 -27.42 18.01 10.30
N GLN A 246 -28.16 16.98 9.87
CA GLN A 246 -29.54 17.14 9.44
C GLN A 246 -30.43 17.64 10.59
N GLN A 247 -30.30 17.06 11.78
CA GLN A 247 -31.10 17.50 12.94
C GLN A 247 -30.78 18.94 13.39
N GLN A 248 -29.54 19.41 13.24
CA GLN A 248 -29.18 20.80 13.55
C GLN A 248 -29.60 21.80 12.45
N GLY A 249 -29.76 21.35 11.20
CA GLY A 249 -30.22 22.19 10.08
C GLY A 249 -31.73 22.52 10.10
N TYR A 250 -32.54 21.77 10.86
CA TYR A 250 -33.99 22.01 11.00
C TYR A 250 -34.37 22.86 12.23
N CYS A 251 -33.39 23.41 12.95
CA CYS A 251 -33.61 24.22 14.16
C CYS A 251 -33.48 25.74 13.96
N CYS A 252 -33.43 26.23 12.72
CA CYS A 252 -33.49 27.66 12.38
C CYS A 252 -34.78 27.98 11.62
#